data_AF-A0A9N9K5C3-F1
#
_entry.id   AF-A0A9N9K5C3-F1
#
_cell.length_a   1.000
_cell.length_b   1.000
_cell.length_c   1.000
_cell.angle_alpha   90.00
_cell.angle_beta   90.00
_cell.angle_gamma   90.00
#
_symmetry.space_group_name_H-M   'P 1'
#
loop_
_entity.id
_entity.type
_entity.pdbx_description
1 polymer ?
#
loop_
_entity_poly.entity_id
_entity_poly.type
_entity_poly.pdbx_seq_one_letter_code
_entity_poly.pdbx_strand_id
1 'polypeptide(L)'
;ALNILPDFASPGKIKSFRFVSNISRLMITFTCKICSLRSTKVMSKQAYNHGVVIIQCSSCKNHHLIADNLGWFRDKKVNIEDLMLERGEKVLKYVHEDGTDIYECSPDVLQKEIKYLSGGPNQ
;
A
#
# COMPACT_ATOMS: atom_id res chain seq x y z
N ALA A 1 16.41 -45.66 20.41
CA ALA A 1 16.85 -44.52 19.59
C ALA A 1 16.20 -44.65 18.22
N LEU A 2 15.16 -43.86 17.97
CA LEU A 2 14.51 -43.75 16.66
C LEU A 2 15.35 -42.80 15.80
N ASN A 3 15.78 -43.26 14.63
CA ASN A 3 16.06 -42.39 13.48
C ASN A 3 15.82 -43.21 12.23
N ILE A 4 14.62 -43.06 11.68
CA ILE A 4 14.22 -43.55 10.37
C ILE A 4 14.66 -42.49 9.34
N LEU A 5 15.37 -42.93 8.32
CA LEU A 5 15.41 -42.32 6.98
C LEU A 5 14.87 -43.39 6.01
N PRO A 6 14.52 -43.10 4.74
CA PRO A 6 14.47 -41.82 4.02
C PRO A 6 13.19 -41.59 3.16
N ASP A 7 13.16 -40.40 2.53
CA ASP A 7 12.58 -40.05 1.22
C ASP A 7 11.06 -39.88 1.00
N PHE A 8 10.78 -39.09 -0.05
CA PHE A 8 9.54 -38.89 -0.82
C PHE A 8 8.87 -37.49 -0.75
N ALA A 9 9.18 -36.70 -1.79
CA ALA A 9 8.25 -35.90 -2.61
C ALA A 9 7.25 -34.96 -1.91
N SER A 10 7.23 -33.67 -2.22
CA SER A 10 6.64 -33.22 -3.49
C SER A 10 7.00 -31.76 -3.82
N PRO A 11 7.30 -31.41 -5.08
CA PRO A 11 7.20 -30.04 -5.55
C PRO A 11 5.72 -29.64 -5.53
N GLY A 12 5.32 -28.93 -4.47
CA GLY A 12 3.96 -28.41 -4.32
C GLY A 12 3.63 -27.40 -5.41
N LYS A 13 3.01 -27.89 -6.49
CA LYS A 13 2.01 -27.25 -7.36
C LYS A 13 1.97 -25.72 -7.24
N ILE A 14 2.74 -25.03 -8.10
CA ILE A 14 2.54 -23.60 -8.35
C ILE A 14 1.08 -23.46 -8.80
N LYS A 15 0.21 -22.94 -7.93
CA LYS A 15 -1.17 -22.67 -8.30
C LYS A 15 -1.10 -21.77 -9.53
N SER A 16 -1.70 -22.21 -10.63
CA SER A 16 -1.76 -21.45 -11.87
C SER A 16 -2.17 -20.02 -11.53
N PHE A 17 -1.23 -19.09 -11.74
CA PHE A 17 -1.50 -17.68 -11.57
C PHE A 17 -2.61 -17.35 -12.56
N ARG A 18 -3.83 -17.14 -12.05
CA ARG A 18 -4.93 -16.59 -12.83
C ARG A 18 -4.47 -15.22 -13.31
N PHE A 19 -4.30 -15.09 -14.62
CA PHE A 19 -4.08 -13.81 -15.27
C PHE A 19 -5.38 -13.00 -15.12
N VAL A 20 -5.41 -12.08 -14.14
CA VAL A 20 -6.57 -11.21 -13.93
C VAL A 20 -6.59 -10.19 -15.07
N SER A 21 -7.46 -10.42 -16.05
CA SER A 21 -7.55 -9.72 -17.34
C SER A 21 -8.34 -8.40 -17.30
N ASN A 22 -8.46 -7.76 -16.13
CA ASN A 22 -8.92 -6.38 -16.02
C ASN A 22 -8.24 -5.70 -14.83
N ILE A 23 -7.00 -5.23 -15.03
CA ILE A 23 -6.26 -4.52 -13.99
C ILE A 23 -6.71 -3.06 -14.04
N SER A 24 -7.79 -2.73 -13.32
CA SER A 24 -8.18 -1.34 -13.13
C SER A 24 -7.04 -0.60 -12.42
N ARG A 25 -6.56 0.49 -13.02
CA ARG A 25 -5.42 1.26 -12.54
C ARG A 25 -5.90 2.46 -11.73
N LEU A 26 -5.14 2.77 -10.70
CA LEU A 26 -5.31 3.95 -9.88
C LEU A 26 -3.98 4.70 -9.86
N MET A 27 -4.03 6.00 -10.12
CA MET A 27 -2.90 6.90 -10.03
C MET A 27 -3.06 7.76 -8.79
N ILE A 28 -2.00 7.90 -8.00
CA ILE A 28 -1.98 8.77 -6.83
C ILE A 28 -0.83 9.75 -6.94
N THR A 29 -1.13 11.04 -6.73
CA THR A 29 -0.13 12.08 -6.55
C THR A 29 -0.11 12.50 -5.10
N PHE A 30 1.04 12.31 -4.44
CA PHE A 30 1.23 12.60 -3.03
C PHE A 30 2.50 13.42 -2.82
N THR A 31 2.57 14.13 -1.70
CA THR A 31 3.76 14.86 -1.28
C THR A 31 4.40 14.14 -0.10
N CYS A 32 5.65 13.67 -0.26
CA CYS A 32 6.40 13.07 0.83
C CYS A 32 6.69 14.15 1.87
N LYS A 33 6.36 13.90 3.14
CA LYS A 33 6.62 14.88 4.20
C LYS A 33 8.04 15.00 4.69
N ILE A 34 8.84 13.97 4.46
CA ILE A 34 10.20 13.94 4.98
C ILE A 34 11.09 14.83 4.11
N CYS A 35 10.90 14.76 2.78
CA CYS A 35 11.71 15.50 1.81
C CYS A 35 10.91 16.51 0.97
N SER A 36 9.62 16.71 1.27
CA SER A 36 8.69 17.59 0.53
C SER A 36 8.59 17.32 -0.97
N LEU A 37 9.04 16.15 -1.44
CA LEU A 37 8.99 15.78 -2.85
C LEU A 37 7.57 15.33 -3.23
N ARG A 38 6.96 16.03 -4.19
CA ARG A 38 5.72 15.60 -4.86
C ARG A 38 6.06 14.48 -5.83
N SER A 39 5.32 13.38 -5.76
CA SER A 39 5.54 12.20 -6.59
C SER A 39 4.21 11.57 -6.98
N THR A 40 4.16 11.09 -8.22
CA THR A 40 3.01 10.37 -8.77
C THR A 40 3.36 8.90 -8.93
N LYS A 41 2.48 8.02 -8.47
CA LYS A 41 2.63 6.55 -8.56
C LYS A 41 1.35 5.93 -9.10
N VAL A 42 1.50 4.85 -9.86
CA VAL A 42 0.38 4.07 -10.41
C VAL A 42 0.37 2.71 -9.71
N MET A 43 -0.82 2.27 -9.34
CA MET A 43 -1.07 1.03 -8.62
C MET A 43 -2.38 0.38 -9.06
N SER A 44 -2.60 -0.86 -8.63
CA SER A 44 -3.85 -1.56 -8.89
C SER A 44 -4.96 -1.05 -7.97
N LYS A 45 -6.13 -0.75 -8.53
CA LYS A 45 -7.33 -0.39 -7.76
C LYS A 45 -7.74 -1.51 -6.81
N GLN A 46 -7.57 -2.77 -7.23
CA GLN A 46 -7.86 -3.92 -6.38
C GLN A 46 -6.93 -3.96 -5.16
N ALA A 47 -5.63 -3.71 -5.35
CA ALA A 47 -4.67 -3.65 -4.25
C ALA A 47 -5.00 -2.51 -3.27
N TYR A 48 -5.44 -1.37 -3.81
CA TYR A 48 -5.86 -0.23 -3.00
C TYR A 48 -7.10 -0.52 -2.14
N ASN A 49 -8.13 -1.18 -2.68
CA ASN A 49 -9.39 -1.43 -1.95
C ASN A 49 -9.38 -2.68 -1.05
N HIS A 50 -8.58 -3.68 -1.40
CA HIS A 50 -8.64 -5.01 -0.77
C HIS A 50 -7.31 -5.50 -0.21
N GLY A 51 -6.25 -4.71 -0.37
CA GLY A 51 -4.91 -5.08 0.06
C GLY A 51 -4.24 -4.02 0.91
N VAL A 52 -2.92 -4.14 0.97
CA VAL A 52 -2.02 -3.20 1.61
C VAL A 52 -1.14 -2.59 0.53
N VAL A 53 -1.09 -1.26 0.48
CA VAL A 53 -0.30 -0.52 -0.51
C VAL A 53 0.73 0.35 0.20
N ILE A 54 1.99 0.06 -0.07
CA ILE A 54 3.14 0.78 0.44
C ILE A 54 3.96 1.26 -0.76
N ILE A 55 4.31 2.55 -0.77
CA ILE A 55 5.10 3.14 -1.85
C ILE A 55 6.42 3.66 -1.31
N GLN A 56 7.50 3.45 -2.06
CA GLN A 56 8.80 4.00 -1.73
C GLN A 56 8.99 5.38 -2.35
N CYS A 57 9.40 6.36 -1.54
CA CYS A 57 9.79 7.68 -2.05
C CYS A 57 11.19 7.60 -2.69
N SER A 58 11.35 8.17 -3.88
CA SER A 58 12.64 8.18 -4.60
C SER A 58 13.72 9.04 -3.94
N SER A 59 13.32 10.08 -3.21
CA SER A 59 14.27 11.01 -2.57
C SER A 59 14.71 10.53 -1.19
N CYS A 60 13.78 10.27 -0.26
CA CYS A 60 14.13 9.87 1.11
C CYS A 60 14.27 8.34 1.30
N LYS A 61 13.95 7.54 0.27
CA LYS A 61 13.98 6.06 0.26
C LYS A 61 13.09 5.38 1.31
N ASN A 62 12.30 6.14 2.06
CA ASN A 62 11.35 5.63 3.04
C ASN A 62 10.08 5.09 2.38
N HIS A 63 9.39 4.22 3.11
CA HIS A 63 8.16 3.54 2.70
C HIS A 63 6.92 4.23 3.28
N HIS A 64 6.06 4.76 2.42
CA HIS A 64 4.83 5.44 2.81
C HIS A 64 3.63 4.52 2.64
N LEU A 65 2.85 4.35 3.71
CA LEU A 65 1.59 3.61 3.68
C LEU A 65 0.51 4.45 2.99
N ILE A 66 -0.22 3.84 2.05
CA ILE A 66 -1.28 4.48 1.27
C ILE A 66 -2.65 3.85 1.54
N ALA A 67 -2.69 2.54 1.75
CA ALA A 67 -3.88 1.81 2.14
C ALA A 67 -3.51 0.59 2.98
N ASP A 68 -4.28 0.31 4.02
CA ASP A 68 -4.24 -0.92 4.80
C ASP A 68 -5.67 -1.43 5.04
N ASN A 69 -6.09 -2.40 4.23
CA ASN A 69 -7.39 -3.03 4.36
C ASN A 69 -7.34 -4.43 5.01
N LEU A 70 -6.13 -4.89 5.36
CA LEU A 70 -5.89 -6.21 5.97
C LEU A 70 -5.55 -6.13 7.45
N GLY A 71 -5.34 -4.92 7.97
CA GLY A 71 -5.06 -4.66 9.37
C GLY A 71 -3.64 -5.05 9.78
N TRP A 72 -2.67 -4.84 8.89
CA TRP A 72 -1.27 -5.11 9.19
C TRP A 72 -0.65 -4.04 10.12
N PHE A 73 -1.15 -2.81 10.05
CA PHE A 73 -0.62 -1.67 10.79
C PHE A 73 -1.63 -1.07 11.76
N ARG A 74 -2.93 -1.19 11.48
CA ARG A 74 -4.03 -0.69 12.34
C ARG A 74 -5.12 -1.75 12.42
N ASP A 75 -5.85 -1.84 13.53
CA ASP A 75 -6.95 -2.81 13.69
C ASP A 75 -8.16 -2.54 12.77
N LYS A 76 -8.21 -1.35 12.15
CA LYS A 76 -9.28 -0.91 11.26
C LYS A 76 -8.76 -0.78 9.84
N LYS A 77 -9.67 -0.94 8.88
CA LYS A 77 -9.38 -0.65 7.46
C LYS A 77 -9.19 0.86 7.31
N VAL A 78 -8.08 1.27 6.71
CA VAL A 78 -7.76 2.68 6.54
C VAL A 78 -7.23 2.93 5.14
N ASN A 79 -7.88 3.85 4.44
CA ASN A 79 -7.46 4.31 3.12
C ASN A 79 -6.92 5.75 3.20
N ILE A 80 -6.29 6.22 2.11
CA ILE A 80 -5.76 7.58 2.05
C ILE A 80 -6.82 8.65 2.33
N GLU A 81 -8.07 8.40 1.96
CA GLU A 81 -9.20 9.32 2.19
C GLU A 81 -9.44 9.49 3.71
N ASP A 82 -9.44 8.38 4.46
CA ASP A 82 -9.60 8.40 5.91
C ASP A 82 -8.38 9.03 6.61
N LEU A 83 -7.16 8.65 6.18
CA LEU A 83 -5.91 9.20 6.71
C LEU A 83 -5.80 10.72 6.52
N MET A 84 -6.38 11.23 5.43
CA MET A 84 -6.43 12.66 5.11
C MET A 84 -7.53 13.36 5.91
N LEU A 85 -8.71 12.74 6.02
CA LEU A 85 -9.84 13.28 6.78
C LEU A 85 -9.51 13.41 8.27
N GLU A 86 -8.84 12.41 8.87
CA GLU A 86 -8.33 12.45 10.24
C GLU A 86 -7.43 13.67 10.51
N ARG A 87 -6.86 14.26 9.45
CA ARG A 87 -5.94 15.40 9.51
C ARG A 87 -6.56 16.71 9.07
N GLY A 88 -7.82 16.69 8.65
CA GLY A 88 -8.52 17.87 8.12
C GLY A 88 -8.17 18.18 6.67
N GLU A 89 -7.60 17.24 5.93
CA GLU A 89 -7.18 17.40 4.54
C GLU A 89 -8.19 16.77 3.57
N LYS A 90 -8.25 17.28 2.33
CA LYS A 90 -9.15 16.78 1.29
C LYS A 90 -8.36 16.11 0.17
N VAL A 91 -8.88 14.98 -0.29
CA VAL A 91 -8.39 14.27 -1.48
C VAL A 91 -9.31 14.58 -2.64
N LEU A 92 -8.73 14.99 -3.77
CA LEU A 92 -9.47 15.16 -5.01
C LEU A 92 -9.47 13.83 -5.78
N LYS A 93 -10.64 13.39 -6.20
CA LYS A 93 -10.83 12.16 -6.98
C LYS A 93 -11.50 12.48 -8.30
N TYR A 94 -10.91 12.02 -9.38
CA TYR A 94 -11.50 12.10 -10.71
C TYR A 94 -11.13 10.86 -11.54
N VAL A 95 -11.97 10.54 -12.52
CA VAL A 95 -11.77 9.38 -13.39
C VAL A 95 -11.32 9.91 -14.75
N HIS A 96 -10.19 9.41 -15.25
CA HIS A 96 -9.72 9.71 -16.60
C HIS A 96 -10.58 8.99 -17.64
N GLU A 97 -10.61 9.51 -18.87
CA GLU A 97 -11.39 8.95 -19.98
C GLU A 97 -11.06 7.47 -20.26
N ASP A 98 -9.81 7.08 -20.01
CA ASP A 98 -9.33 5.69 -20.15
C ASP A 98 -9.76 4.76 -18.98
N GLY A 99 -10.63 5.22 -18.09
CA GLY A 99 -11.10 4.47 -16.92
C GLY A 99 -10.08 4.35 -15.79
N THR A 100 -9.04 5.19 -15.78
CA THR A 100 -8.05 5.27 -14.69
C THR A 100 -8.54 6.20 -13.59
N ASP A 101 -8.62 5.73 -12.34
CA ASP A 101 -8.94 6.62 -11.21
C ASP A 101 -7.70 7.43 -10.81
N ILE A 102 -7.84 8.75 -10.68
CA ILE A 102 -6.76 9.64 -10.26
C ILE A 102 -7.13 10.27 -8.92
N TYR A 103 -6.20 10.14 -7.98
CA TYR A 103 -6.28 10.65 -6.62
C TYR A 103 -5.19 11.71 -6.44
N GLU A 104 -5.59 12.94 -6.22
CA GLU A 104 -4.67 14.05 -5.95
C GLU A 104 -4.79 14.49 -4.49
N CYS A 105 -3.71 14.29 -3.73
CA CYS A 105 -3.58 14.87 -2.41
C CYS A 105 -3.05 16.30 -2.57
N SER A 106 -3.84 17.29 -2.17
CA SER A 106 -3.42 18.70 -2.13
C SER A 106 -2.16 18.83 -1.26
N PRO A 107 -1.19 19.68 -1.63
CA PRO A 107 0.05 19.80 -0.89
C PRO A 107 -0.28 20.41 0.46
N ASP A 108 -0.15 19.58 1.48
CA ASP A 108 -0.10 19.80 2.93
C ASP A 108 -1.06 18.75 3.50
N VAL A 109 -0.68 17.57 4.00
CA VAL A 109 0.32 17.27 5.03
C VAL A 109 0.10 15.75 5.42
N LEU A 110 0.68 14.78 4.67
CA LEU A 110 0.95 13.38 5.14
C LEU A 110 1.91 13.24 6.36
N GLN A 111 1.49 13.49 7.61
CA GLN A 111 2.32 13.25 8.81
C GLN A 111 2.37 11.78 9.23
N LYS A 112 3.25 11.56 10.19
CA LYS A 112 3.78 10.30 10.69
C LYS A 112 2.80 9.13 10.72
N GLU A 113 3.27 8.01 10.18
CA GLU A 113 3.23 6.73 10.90
C GLU A 113 4.38 5.81 10.46
N ILE A 114 5.60 6.37 10.38
CA ILE A 114 6.84 5.57 10.36
C ILE A 114 7.67 5.97 11.59
N LYS A 115 7.08 5.80 12.78
CA LYS A 115 7.86 5.59 14.01
C LYS A 115 7.70 4.15 14.54
N TYR A 116 6.75 3.37 14.01
CA TYR A 116 6.46 2.00 14.43
C TYR A 116 7.36 0.93 13.79
N LEU A 117 8.15 1.25 12.75
CA LEU A 117 9.04 0.27 12.09
C LEU A 117 10.42 0.13 12.76
N SER A 118 10.75 0.92 13.79
CA SER A 118 11.98 0.79 14.58
C SER A 118 11.74 0.46 16.06
N GLY A 119 10.49 0.20 16.45
CA GLY A 119 10.12 -0.24 17.79
C GLY A 119 8.75 -0.88 17.77
N GLY A 120 8.71 -2.20 17.58
CA GLY A 120 7.48 -2.97 17.71
C GLY A 120 6.96 -2.98 19.16
N PRO A 121 5.66 -3.28 19.38
CA PRO A 121 5.13 -3.43 20.73
C PRO A 121 5.51 -4.81 21.24
N ASN A 122 6.65 -4.90 21.94
CA ASN A 122 6.99 -5.94 22.91
C ASN A 122 8.24 -5.46 23.68
N GLN A 123 8.02 -4.61 24.68
CA GLN A 123 8.75 -4.71 25.95
C GLN A 123 7.93 -5.60 26.87
#